data_AF-A0AAU4CZW5-F1
#
_entry.id   AF-A0AAU4CZW5-F1
#
_cell.length_a   1.000
_cell.length_b   1.000
_cell.length_c   1.000
_cell.angle_alpha   90.00
_cell.angle_beta   90.00
_cell.angle_gamma   90.00
#
_symmetry.space_group_name_H-M   'P 1'
#
loop_
_entity.id
_entity.type
_entity.pdbx_description
1 polymer ?
#
loop_
_entity_poly.entity_id
_entity_poly.type
_entity_poly.pdbx_seq_one_letter_code
_entity_poly.pdbx_strand_id
1 'polypeptide(L)'
;MSHTPRTPDLAHWQRRLDTLRATHDVPGATLAFLVDGEVHELASGVLSRATGVEATTDSVFQLGSIAKVYTAALVMQLVESGELDLDVPVVKVLPEFATVDPAATEVITPRMLLSHTSGLTCDFHIDTGRGDDAIARYVEAAKGVAMDCPPGTAVSYSGIGYVVLGRIVEVLTGLTWDQALKERVFAPLGLAHTMTLPEEALPFRVAMGHLAGEDGTQVPAPAWDLMPRAAGPGARVLATAGDVVRYAKAHLDGGGGILRPETVTAMRARETDVPDKWTVSADGWGLGWTLYDWDGVPGHGHDGAATGQYAFLRVVPTEGVAVALLTNGGSSRLLYADLLRELMAELAGITMPAPFAPAAEPPAVDITPWTGTYKREGVVITIGERNGTPHLTYAFVDGMVGYSPDLEMELVPLSETVFAGAGGGASFAEDWMPVVFATLSDGTRCAYIGMRAAPKVA
;
A
#
# COMPACT_ATOMS: atom_id res chain seq x y z
N MET A 1 -35.18 1.97 -5.85
CA MET A 1 -35.54 2.88 -4.74
C MET A 1 -35.12 4.28 -5.17
N SER A 2 -35.93 5.31 -4.90
CA SER A 2 -35.62 6.70 -5.25
C SER A 2 -34.47 7.19 -4.38
N HIS A 3 -33.24 7.13 -4.90
CA HIS A 3 -32.06 7.67 -4.23
C HIS A 3 -32.16 9.20 -4.30
N THR A 4 -32.22 9.86 -3.15
CA THR A 4 -32.15 11.33 -3.11
C THR A 4 -30.69 11.70 -3.37
N PRO A 5 -30.39 12.57 -4.35
CA PRO A 5 -29.02 12.96 -4.63
C PRO A 5 -28.34 13.52 -3.37
N ARG A 6 -27.22 12.93 -2.97
CA ARG A 6 -26.27 13.41 -1.99
C ARG A 6 -25.49 14.54 -2.65
N THR A 7 -25.92 15.78 -2.44
CA THR A 7 -25.14 16.96 -2.84
C THR A 7 -24.21 17.34 -1.69
N PRO A 8 -22.90 17.05 -1.77
CA PRO A 8 -21.95 17.39 -0.72
C PRO A 8 -21.80 18.91 -0.60
N ASP A 9 -21.71 19.44 0.63
CA ASP A 9 -21.34 20.85 0.84
C ASP A 9 -19.83 21.02 0.60
N LEU A 10 -19.46 21.30 -0.65
CA LEU A 10 -18.06 21.48 -1.04
C LEU A 10 -17.36 22.61 -0.28
N ALA A 11 -18.09 23.65 0.13
CA ALA A 11 -17.51 24.74 0.91
C ALA A 11 -17.21 24.29 2.34
N HIS A 12 -18.06 23.44 2.93
CA HIS A 12 -17.76 22.76 4.20
C HIS A 12 -16.52 21.88 4.07
N TRP A 13 -16.49 20.98 3.07
CA TRP A 13 -15.38 20.05 2.90
C TRP A 13 -14.05 20.73 2.57
N GLN A 14 -14.05 21.85 1.83
CA GLN A 14 -12.86 22.66 1.63
C GLN A 14 -12.33 23.22 2.96
N ARG A 15 -13.20 23.84 3.78
CA ARG A 15 -12.81 24.37 5.10
C ARG A 15 -12.30 23.25 6.02
N ARG A 16 -12.89 22.06 5.92
CA ARG A 16 -12.49 20.90 6.72
C ARG A 16 -11.13 20.38 6.32
N LEU A 17 -10.86 20.23 5.02
CA LEU A 17 -9.54 19.91 4.49
C LEU A 17 -8.50 20.94 4.92
N ASP A 18 -8.78 22.24 4.77
CA ASP A 18 -7.86 23.31 5.16
C ASP A 18 -7.49 23.26 6.64
N THR A 19 -8.49 23.04 7.49
CA THR A 19 -8.32 22.99 8.94
C THR A 19 -7.54 21.75 9.36
N LEU A 20 -7.93 20.55 8.91
CA LEU A 20 -7.23 19.31 9.27
C LEU A 20 -5.81 19.28 8.74
N ARG A 21 -5.59 19.77 7.52
CA ARG A 21 -4.25 19.95 6.97
C ARG A 21 -3.37 20.80 7.89
N ALA A 22 -3.89 21.94 8.35
CA ALA A 22 -3.16 22.81 9.27
C ALA A 22 -2.94 22.16 10.65
N THR A 23 -3.95 21.49 11.20
CA THR A 23 -3.87 20.79 12.50
C THR A 23 -2.78 19.72 12.51
N HIS A 24 -2.64 18.99 11.42
CA HIS A 24 -1.73 17.85 11.30
C HIS A 24 -0.38 18.20 10.63
N ASP A 25 -0.06 19.49 10.51
CA ASP A 25 1.13 20.06 9.86
C ASP A 25 1.43 19.50 8.45
N VAL A 26 0.40 19.08 7.74
CA VAL A 26 0.54 18.57 6.36
C VAL A 26 0.83 19.76 5.43
N PRO A 27 1.94 19.77 4.65
CA PRO A 27 2.27 20.92 3.81
C PRO A 27 1.22 21.20 2.74
N GLY A 28 0.78 20.17 2.03
CA GLY A 28 -0.22 20.22 0.99
C GLY A 28 -1.00 18.91 0.86
N ALA A 29 -2.25 19.02 0.43
CA ALA A 29 -3.14 17.90 0.25
C ALA A 29 -4.10 18.13 -0.92
N THR A 30 -4.43 17.06 -1.64
CA THR A 30 -5.54 17.03 -2.59
C THR A 30 -6.51 15.92 -2.20
N LEU A 31 -7.80 16.23 -2.24
CA LEU A 31 -8.89 15.30 -1.95
C LEU A 31 -9.75 15.20 -3.19
N ALA A 32 -10.08 13.98 -3.61
CA ALA A 32 -11.13 13.74 -4.56
C ALA A 32 -12.10 12.70 -4.02
N PHE A 33 -13.37 12.82 -4.36
CA PHE A 33 -14.35 11.82 -4.01
C PHE A 33 -15.46 11.72 -5.06
N LEU A 34 -15.94 10.49 -5.26
CA LEU A 34 -17.07 10.13 -6.09
C LEU A 34 -18.29 9.95 -5.21
N VAL A 35 -19.38 10.63 -5.57
CA VAL A 35 -20.71 10.37 -5.00
C VAL A 35 -21.75 10.59 -6.08
N ASP A 36 -22.74 9.69 -6.15
CA ASP A 36 -23.84 9.75 -7.14
C ASP A 36 -23.40 9.90 -8.60
N GLY A 37 -22.22 9.35 -8.93
CA GLY A 37 -21.65 9.37 -10.28
C GLY A 37 -20.82 10.61 -10.62
N GLU A 38 -20.77 11.62 -9.74
CA GLU A 38 -20.00 12.85 -9.91
C GLU A 38 -18.70 12.83 -9.09
N VAL A 39 -17.61 13.32 -9.70
CA VAL A 39 -16.31 13.46 -9.02
C VAL A 39 -16.16 14.91 -8.56
N HIS A 40 -15.89 15.07 -7.28
CA HIS A 40 -15.57 16.35 -6.66
C HIS A 40 -14.10 16.37 -6.24
N GLU A 41 -13.44 17.52 -6.42
CA GLU A 41 -12.01 17.67 -6.19
C GLU A 41 -11.73 18.94 -5.39
N LEU A 42 -10.87 18.84 -4.37
CA LEU A 42 -10.46 19.90 -3.46
C LEU A 42 -8.94 19.87 -3.29
N ALA A 43 -8.35 21.02 -2.98
CA ALA A 43 -6.91 21.14 -2.76
C ALA A 43 -6.62 22.14 -1.62
N SER A 44 -5.53 21.94 -0.90
CA SER A 44 -5.12 22.81 0.21
C SER A 44 -3.61 22.83 0.38
N GLY A 45 -3.06 23.98 0.75
CA GLY A 45 -1.65 24.14 1.13
C GLY A 45 -0.69 24.23 -0.05
N VAL A 46 0.54 23.73 0.13
CA VAL A 46 1.65 23.89 -0.82
C VAL A 46 2.28 22.55 -1.20
N LEU A 47 2.69 22.46 -2.47
CA LEU A 47 3.40 21.32 -3.04
C LEU A 47 4.86 21.25 -2.56
N SER A 48 5.44 22.39 -2.16
CA SER A 48 6.77 22.47 -1.58
C SER A 48 6.88 23.70 -0.68
N ARG A 49 7.28 23.51 0.57
CA ARG A 49 7.57 24.62 1.50
C ARG A 49 8.78 25.45 1.06
N ALA A 50 9.69 24.89 0.26
CA ALA A 50 10.82 25.65 -0.28
C ALA A 50 10.42 26.61 -1.41
N THR A 51 9.46 26.23 -2.26
CA THR A 51 9.06 27.06 -3.40
C THR A 51 7.78 27.85 -3.15
N GLY A 52 6.96 27.44 -2.19
CA GLY A 52 5.66 28.04 -1.91
C GLY A 52 4.60 27.79 -2.99
N VAL A 53 4.86 26.91 -3.95
CA VAL A 53 3.90 26.59 -5.02
C VAL A 53 2.65 25.95 -4.40
N GLU A 54 1.50 26.58 -4.62
CA GLU A 54 0.21 26.11 -4.09
C GLU A 54 -0.21 24.78 -4.69
N ALA A 55 -0.83 23.94 -3.87
CA ALA A 55 -1.53 22.75 -4.31
C ALA A 55 -2.84 23.14 -5.02
N THR A 56 -3.10 22.48 -6.13
CA THR A 56 -4.30 22.63 -6.97
C THR A 56 -4.88 21.24 -7.24
N THR A 57 -6.13 21.15 -7.71
CA THR A 57 -6.79 19.86 -7.96
C THR A 57 -6.11 19.05 -9.07
N ASP A 58 -5.40 19.71 -9.99
CA ASP A 58 -4.56 19.12 -11.04
C ASP A 58 -3.11 18.87 -10.61
N SER A 59 -2.79 19.00 -9.31
CA SER A 59 -1.46 18.68 -8.78
C SER A 59 -1.23 17.18 -8.70
N VAL A 60 -0.07 16.74 -9.17
CA VAL A 60 0.37 15.36 -9.27
C VAL A 60 1.18 14.96 -8.04
N PHE A 61 0.85 13.81 -7.46
CA PHE A 61 1.55 13.22 -6.30
C PHE A 61 2.04 11.82 -6.64
N GLN A 62 3.04 11.36 -5.91
CA GLN A 62 3.46 9.95 -5.96
C GLN A 62 2.46 9.09 -5.17
N LEU A 63 1.87 8.10 -5.82
CA LEU A 63 0.87 7.23 -5.21
C LEU A 63 1.47 6.08 -4.40
N GLY A 64 2.79 5.87 -4.48
CA GLY A 64 3.44 4.73 -3.84
C GLY A 64 2.80 3.41 -4.24
N SER A 65 2.51 2.58 -3.24
CA SER A 65 1.97 1.24 -3.43
C SER A 65 0.56 1.15 -4.03
N ILE A 66 -0.19 2.24 -4.18
CA ILE A 66 -1.42 2.20 -4.99
C ILE A 66 -1.09 1.80 -6.44
N ALA A 67 0.16 1.99 -6.92
CA ALA A 67 0.63 1.45 -8.20
C ALA A 67 0.27 -0.04 -8.43
N LYS A 68 0.20 -0.84 -7.35
CA LYS A 68 -0.16 -2.25 -7.40
C LYS A 68 -1.53 -2.50 -7.99
N VAL A 69 -2.52 -1.65 -7.71
CA VAL A 69 -3.89 -1.86 -8.23
C VAL A 69 -3.93 -1.67 -9.75
N TYR A 70 -3.10 -0.77 -10.29
CA TYR A 70 -2.94 -0.56 -11.73
C TYR A 70 -2.23 -1.75 -12.39
N THR A 71 -1.14 -2.25 -11.78
CA THR A 71 -0.47 -3.47 -12.24
C THR A 71 -1.40 -4.68 -12.22
N ALA A 72 -2.20 -4.83 -11.16
CA ALA A 72 -3.18 -5.91 -11.04
C ALA A 72 -4.21 -5.85 -12.17
N ALA A 73 -4.69 -4.66 -12.56
CA ALA A 73 -5.60 -4.53 -13.70
C ALA A 73 -4.98 -5.02 -15.02
N LEU A 74 -3.70 -4.71 -15.29
CA LEU A 74 -3.00 -5.23 -16.48
C LEU A 74 -2.88 -6.75 -16.45
N VAL A 75 -2.51 -7.33 -15.31
CA VAL A 75 -2.42 -8.79 -15.15
C VAL A 75 -3.79 -9.43 -15.40
N MET A 76 -4.85 -8.84 -14.85
CA MET A 76 -6.20 -9.36 -15.01
C MET A 76 -6.76 -9.18 -16.42
N GLN A 77 -6.30 -8.19 -17.18
CA GLN A 77 -6.57 -8.11 -18.63
C GLN A 77 -5.97 -9.31 -19.39
N LEU A 78 -4.76 -9.74 -19.03
CA LEU A 78 -4.13 -10.92 -19.64
C LEU A 78 -4.84 -12.22 -19.24
N VAL A 79 -5.38 -12.28 -18.03
CA VAL A 79 -6.23 -13.39 -17.59
C VAL A 79 -7.53 -13.42 -18.38
N GLU A 80 -8.17 -12.27 -18.55
CA GLU A 80 -9.46 -12.21 -19.21
C GLU A 80 -9.38 -12.49 -20.73
N SER A 81 -8.23 -12.23 -21.36
CA SER A 81 -7.93 -12.58 -22.76
C SER A 81 -7.48 -14.04 -22.93
N GLY A 82 -7.22 -14.76 -21.83
CA GLY A 82 -6.74 -16.14 -21.84
C GLY A 82 -5.24 -16.27 -22.11
N GLU A 83 -4.48 -15.17 -22.05
CA GLU A 83 -3.02 -15.15 -22.25
C GLU A 83 -2.25 -15.53 -20.97
N LEU A 84 -2.89 -15.40 -19.81
CA LEU A 84 -2.33 -15.77 -18.51
C LEU A 84 -3.32 -16.61 -17.71
N ASP A 85 -2.83 -17.70 -17.12
CA ASP A 85 -3.57 -18.45 -16.10
C ASP A 85 -3.01 -18.08 -14.71
N LEU A 86 -3.89 -17.68 -13.80
CA LEU A 86 -3.54 -17.25 -12.44
C LEU A 86 -2.94 -18.39 -11.59
N ASP A 87 -3.24 -19.63 -11.93
CA ASP A 87 -2.89 -20.82 -11.16
C ASP A 87 -1.78 -21.65 -11.80
N VAL A 88 -1.26 -21.20 -12.95
CA VAL A 88 -0.06 -21.77 -13.57
C VAL A 88 1.19 -21.16 -12.94
N PRO A 89 2.24 -21.96 -12.62
CA PRO A 89 3.47 -21.44 -12.06
C PRO A 89 4.12 -20.36 -12.94
N VAL A 90 4.63 -19.31 -12.30
CA VAL A 90 5.27 -18.15 -12.95
C VAL A 90 6.39 -18.59 -13.89
N VAL A 91 7.15 -19.62 -13.52
CA VAL A 91 8.26 -20.16 -14.33
C VAL A 91 7.82 -20.67 -15.71
N LYS A 92 6.53 -20.97 -15.92
CA LYS A 92 6.00 -21.35 -17.24
C LYS A 92 5.86 -20.16 -18.19
N VAL A 93 5.70 -18.96 -17.65
CA VAL A 93 5.59 -17.70 -18.41
C VAL A 93 6.93 -16.98 -18.47
N LEU A 94 7.68 -17.02 -17.36
CA LEU A 94 9.01 -16.45 -17.21
C LEU A 94 10.01 -17.57 -16.88
N PRO A 95 10.59 -18.28 -17.87
CA PRO A 95 11.56 -19.34 -17.61
C PRO A 95 12.81 -18.85 -16.85
N GLU A 96 13.09 -17.54 -16.87
CA GLU A 96 14.13 -16.92 -16.08
C GLU A 96 13.77 -16.68 -14.61
N PHE A 97 12.51 -16.83 -14.20
CA PHE A 97 12.11 -16.65 -12.80
C PHE A 97 12.71 -17.75 -11.93
N ALA A 98 13.36 -17.35 -10.83
CA ALA A 98 13.84 -18.26 -9.81
C ALA A 98 13.83 -17.57 -8.44
N THR A 99 13.79 -18.37 -7.38
CA THR A 99 14.01 -17.95 -6.00
C THR A 99 15.17 -18.74 -5.39
N VAL A 100 15.58 -18.39 -4.17
CA VAL A 100 16.58 -19.17 -3.42
C VAL A 100 16.14 -20.60 -3.11
N ASP A 101 14.83 -20.89 -3.17
CA ASP A 101 14.26 -22.22 -3.02
C ASP A 101 13.74 -22.76 -4.37
N PRO A 102 14.38 -23.79 -4.95
CA PRO A 102 13.92 -24.41 -6.18
C PRO A 102 12.49 -24.97 -6.08
N ALA A 103 12.05 -25.45 -4.91
CA ALA A 103 10.70 -25.95 -4.74
C ALA A 103 9.68 -24.80 -4.81
N ALA A 104 9.98 -23.66 -4.17
CA ALA A 104 9.16 -22.46 -4.26
C ALA A 104 9.04 -21.92 -5.70
N THR A 105 10.14 -21.96 -6.45
CA THR A 105 10.19 -21.52 -7.86
C THR A 105 9.16 -22.23 -8.74
N GLU A 106 8.97 -23.53 -8.52
CA GLU A 106 8.06 -24.37 -9.33
C GLU A 106 6.58 -24.21 -8.95
N VAL A 107 6.26 -23.55 -7.82
CA VAL A 107 4.89 -23.49 -7.29
C VAL A 107 4.33 -22.07 -7.16
N ILE A 108 5.16 -21.03 -7.16
CA ILE A 108 4.66 -19.65 -7.09
C ILE A 108 3.85 -19.33 -8.35
N THR A 109 2.61 -18.85 -8.16
CA THR A 109 1.68 -18.49 -9.24
C THR A 109 1.38 -16.98 -9.27
N PRO A 110 0.89 -16.42 -10.39
CA PRO A 110 0.42 -15.04 -10.45
C PRO A 110 -0.63 -14.70 -9.38
N ARG A 111 -1.53 -15.64 -9.04
CA ARG A 111 -2.49 -15.48 -7.93
C ARG A 111 -1.79 -15.19 -6.60
N MET A 112 -0.73 -15.94 -6.31
CA MET A 112 0.05 -15.75 -5.08
C MET A 112 0.77 -14.40 -5.06
N LEU A 113 1.24 -13.93 -6.22
CA LEU A 113 1.86 -12.61 -6.34
C LEU A 113 0.85 -11.48 -6.09
N LEU A 114 -0.34 -11.56 -6.70
CA LEU A 114 -1.42 -10.57 -6.58
C LEU A 114 -1.98 -10.47 -5.14
N SER A 115 -2.03 -11.60 -4.44
CA SER A 115 -2.58 -11.73 -3.07
C SER A 115 -1.53 -11.66 -1.97
N HIS A 116 -0.26 -11.41 -2.30
CA HIS A 116 0.87 -11.40 -1.34
C HIS A 116 1.06 -12.71 -0.55
N THR A 117 0.76 -13.85 -1.16
CA THR A 117 0.93 -15.18 -0.54
C THR A 117 2.10 -15.98 -1.13
N SER A 118 2.96 -15.35 -1.94
CA SER A 118 4.13 -16.03 -2.54
C SER A 118 5.32 -16.20 -1.61
N GLY A 119 5.37 -15.44 -0.51
CA GLY A 119 6.51 -15.43 0.43
C GLY A 119 7.72 -14.64 -0.06
N LEU A 120 7.66 -14.00 -1.23
CA LEU A 120 8.74 -13.12 -1.71
C LEU A 120 8.82 -11.85 -0.84
N THR A 121 10.03 -11.41 -0.52
CA THR A 121 10.23 -10.22 0.33
C THR A 121 9.81 -8.91 -0.34
N CYS A 122 9.62 -7.87 0.48
CA CYS A 122 9.50 -6.49 0.03
C CYS A 122 10.83 -5.73 0.00
N ASP A 123 11.87 -6.20 0.69
CA ASP A 123 13.10 -5.43 0.96
C ASP A 123 14.18 -5.67 -0.10
N PHE A 124 13.85 -5.40 -1.37
CA PHE A 124 14.84 -5.47 -2.44
C PHE A 124 14.70 -4.27 -3.38
N HIS A 125 15.56 -3.28 -3.20
CA HIS A 125 15.54 -2.04 -3.95
C HIS A 125 16.89 -1.83 -4.64
N ILE A 126 17.09 -2.53 -5.76
CA ILE A 126 18.27 -2.36 -6.62
C ILE A 126 17.94 -1.43 -7.79
N ASP A 127 18.84 -0.48 -8.06
CA ASP A 127 18.79 0.32 -9.28
C ASP A 127 19.42 -0.45 -10.45
N THR A 128 18.58 -0.88 -11.39
CA THR A 128 19.00 -1.57 -12.62
C THR A 128 19.13 -0.63 -13.82
N GLY A 129 19.05 0.68 -13.58
CA GLY A 129 19.10 1.72 -14.58
C GLY A 129 17.73 2.06 -15.17
N ARG A 130 17.77 2.85 -16.25
CA ARG A 130 16.58 3.43 -16.88
C ARG A 130 16.21 2.79 -18.22
N GLY A 131 16.85 1.69 -18.61
CA GLY A 131 16.55 0.99 -19.85
C GLY A 131 15.20 0.27 -19.80
N ASP A 132 14.66 -0.11 -20.96
CA ASP A 132 13.42 -0.89 -21.06
C ASP A 132 13.58 -2.32 -20.52
N ASP A 133 14.83 -2.77 -20.30
CA ASP A 133 15.18 -4.00 -19.64
C ASP A 133 15.31 -3.88 -18.11
N ALA A 134 14.99 -2.72 -17.51
CA ALA A 134 15.17 -2.47 -16.09
C ALA A 134 14.43 -3.49 -15.20
N ILE A 135 13.18 -3.83 -15.53
CA ILE A 135 12.39 -4.84 -14.82
C ILE A 135 12.99 -6.24 -15.01
N ALA A 136 13.39 -6.60 -16.24
CA ALA A 136 14.02 -7.90 -16.52
C ALA A 136 15.31 -8.09 -15.70
N ARG A 137 16.16 -7.05 -15.64
CA ARG A 137 17.40 -7.06 -14.84
C ARG A 137 17.13 -7.15 -13.33
N TYR A 138 16.03 -6.56 -12.87
CA TYR A 138 15.63 -6.66 -11.46
C TYR A 138 15.21 -8.08 -11.10
N VAL A 139 14.38 -8.71 -11.95
CA VAL A 139 13.95 -10.11 -11.77
C VAL A 139 15.14 -11.06 -11.79
N GLU A 140 16.11 -10.83 -12.67
CA GLU A 140 17.37 -11.59 -12.67
C GLU A 140 18.16 -11.43 -11.37
N ALA A 141 18.28 -10.20 -10.86
CA ALA A 141 19.00 -9.92 -9.62
C ALA A 141 18.26 -10.46 -8.38
N ALA A 142 16.93 -10.59 -8.43
CA ALA A 142 16.11 -11.05 -7.31
C ALA A 142 16.22 -12.56 -7.02
N LYS A 143 16.81 -13.35 -7.93
CA LYS A 143 16.92 -14.82 -7.80
C LYS A 143 17.56 -15.30 -6.50
N GLY A 144 18.54 -14.53 -6.01
CA GLY A 144 19.30 -14.85 -4.81
C GLY A 144 18.76 -14.22 -3.52
N VAL A 145 17.62 -13.52 -3.59
CA VAL A 145 17.04 -12.81 -2.45
C VAL A 145 16.26 -13.78 -1.57
N ALA A 146 16.42 -13.67 -0.25
CA ALA A 146 15.72 -14.55 0.68
C ALA A 146 14.20 -14.34 0.64
N MET A 147 13.49 -15.38 1.03
CA MET A 147 12.03 -15.38 1.16
C MET A 147 11.63 -15.08 2.61
N ASP A 148 10.52 -14.36 2.79
CA ASP A 148 9.96 -14.07 4.10
C ASP A 148 9.30 -15.33 4.71
N CYS A 149 8.67 -16.17 3.87
CA CYS A 149 8.04 -17.43 4.30
C CYS A 149 7.85 -18.38 3.09
N PRO A 150 7.54 -19.68 3.31
CA PRO A 150 7.19 -20.58 2.21
C PRO A 150 5.92 -20.15 1.47
N PRO A 151 5.80 -20.37 0.14
CA PRO A 151 4.61 -20.00 -0.63
C PRO A 151 3.32 -20.61 -0.07
N GLY A 152 2.26 -19.80 0.00
CA GLY A 152 0.91 -20.21 0.45
C GLY A 152 0.75 -20.36 1.97
N THR A 153 1.79 -20.14 2.77
CA THR A 153 1.73 -20.35 4.23
C THR A 153 1.29 -19.11 5.02
N ALA A 154 1.47 -17.92 4.43
CA ALA A 154 1.15 -16.63 5.02
C ALA A 154 0.90 -15.58 3.94
N VAL A 155 0.23 -14.49 4.36
CA VAL A 155 0.37 -13.20 3.71
C VAL A 155 1.70 -12.58 4.14
N SER A 156 2.53 -12.18 3.18
CA SER A 156 3.64 -11.27 3.44
C SER A 156 3.72 -10.26 2.29
N TYR A 157 3.45 -9.00 2.60
CA TYR A 157 3.44 -7.93 1.61
C TYR A 157 4.75 -7.88 0.83
N SER A 158 4.67 -7.83 -0.51
CA SER A 158 5.81 -8.04 -1.40
C SER A 158 5.87 -7.01 -2.52
N GLY A 159 6.96 -6.25 -2.58
CA GLY A 159 7.34 -5.44 -3.71
C GLY A 159 7.83 -6.28 -4.89
N ILE A 160 8.72 -7.26 -4.63
CA ILE A 160 9.27 -8.15 -5.66
C ILE A 160 8.16 -8.83 -6.43
N GLY A 161 7.13 -9.35 -5.73
CA GLY A 161 6.04 -10.05 -6.39
C GLY A 161 5.32 -9.21 -7.44
N TYR A 162 5.16 -7.91 -7.20
CA TYR A 162 4.56 -7.00 -8.18
C TYR A 162 5.52 -6.64 -9.32
N VAL A 163 6.82 -6.58 -9.08
CA VAL A 163 7.80 -6.41 -10.16
C VAL A 163 7.80 -7.64 -11.08
N VAL A 164 7.68 -8.85 -10.54
CA VAL A 164 7.50 -10.09 -11.32
C VAL A 164 6.21 -10.05 -12.12
N LEU A 165 5.10 -9.56 -11.56
CA LEU A 165 3.86 -9.34 -12.31
C LEU A 165 4.05 -8.33 -13.45
N GLY A 166 4.76 -7.23 -13.21
CA GLY A 166 5.16 -6.28 -14.25
C GLY A 166 5.96 -6.96 -15.37
N ARG A 167 6.89 -7.84 -15.02
CA ARG A 167 7.68 -8.61 -16.00
C ARG A 167 6.81 -9.55 -16.84
N ILE A 168 5.83 -10.22 -16.24
CA ILE A 168 4.85 -11.04 -16.96
C ILE A 168 4.11 -10.20 -18.01
N VAL A 169 3.67 -8.99 -17.62
CA VAL A 169 3.03 -8.06 -18.56
C VAL A 169 3.97 -7.74 -19.72
N GLU A 170 5.23 -7.45 -19.47
CA GLU A 170 6.19 -7.12 -20.53
C GLU A 170 6.39 -8.26 -21.53
N VAL A 171 6.54 -9.48 -21.02
CA VAL A 171 6.78 -10.67 -21.85
C VAL A 171 5.55 -11.01 -22.69
N LEU A 172 4.35 -10.96 -22.12
CA LEU A 172 3.13 -11.34 -22.82
C LEU A 172 2.63 -10.27 -23.79
N THR A 173 2.83 -8.99 -23.48
CA THR A 173 2.36 -7.89 -24.35
C THR A 173 3.39 -7.41 -25.36
N GLY A 174 4.68 -7.64 -25.10
CA GLY A 174 5.78 -7.03 -25.86
C GLY A 174 5.99 -5.53 -25.61
N LEU A 175 5.22 -4.93 -24.68
CA LEU A 175 5.36 -3.54 -24.25
C LEU A 175 6.17 -3.45 -22.96
N THR A 176 6.80 -2.31 -22.68
CA THR A 176 7.24 -2.05 -21.29
C THR A 176 6.01 -1.93 -20.37
N TRP A 177 6.17 -2.20 -19.08
CA TRP A 177 5.09 -2.01 -18.11
C TRP A 177 4.54 -0.56 -18.15
N ASP A 178 5.43 0.42 -18.30
CA ASP A 178 5.08 1.84 -18.43
C ASP A 178 4.15 2.11 -19.63
N GLN A 179 4.45 1.51 -20.80
CA GLN A 179 3.64 1.63 -22.01
C GLN A 179 2.31 0.87 -21.88
N ALA A 180 2.34 -0.34 -21.33
CA ALA A 180 1.14 -1.15 -21.13
C ALA A 180 0.11 -0.40 -20.27
N LEU A 181 0.53 0.27 -19.18
CA LEU A 181 -0.36 1.10 -18.37
C LEU A 181 -0.96 2.26 -19.17
N LYS A 182 -0.14 3.00 -19.91
CA LYS A 182 -0.59 4.14 -20.71
C LYS A 182 -1.63 3.72 -21.75
N GLU A 183 -1.34 2.66 -22.51
CA GLU A 183 -2.16 2.22 -23.63
C GLU A 183 -3.43 1.50 -23.19
N ARG A 184 -3.36 0.69 -22.13
CA ARG A 184 -4.44 -0.25 -21.78
C ARG A 184 -5.27 0.18 -20.56
N VAL A 185 -4.79 1.16 -19.80
CA VAL A 185 -5.47 1.64 -18.58
C VAL A 185 -5.67 3.15 -18.64
N PHE A 186 -4.60 3.94 -18.76
CA PHE A 186 -4.70 5.41 -18.62
C PHE A 186 -5.46 6.05 -19.78
N ALA A 187 -5.09 5.77 -21.03
CA ALA A 187 -5.73 6.37 -22.19
C ALA A 187 -7.21 5.96 -22.34
N PRO A 188 -7.60 4.69 -22.20
CA PRO A 188 -9.02 4.29 -22.30
C PRO A 188 -9.91 4.92 -21.23
N LEU A 189 -9.37 5.16 -20.03
CA LEU A 189 -10.09 5.80 -18.92
C LEU A 189 -9.97 7.34 -18.92
N GLY A 190 -9.18 7.92 -19.82
CA GLY A 190 -8.95 9.37 -19.87
C GLY A 190 -8.17 9.93 -18.68
N LEU A 191 -7.28 9.14 -18.06
CA LEU A 191 -6.45 9.53 -16.91
C LEU A 191 -5.27 10.41 -17.36
N ALA A 192 -5.58 11.62 -17.80
CA ALA A 192 -4.63 12.52 -18.49
C ALA A 192 -3.49 13.05 -17.60
N HIS A 193 -3.62 12.95 -16.27
CA HIS A 193 -2.61 13.39 -15.30
C HIS A 193 -1.99 12.21 -14.56
N THR A 194 -1.99 11.02 -15.19
CA THR A 194 -1.44 9.80 -14.62
C THR A 194 -0.25 9.31 -15.43
N MET A 195 0.88 9.08 -14.77
CA MET A 195 2.13 8.63 -15.41
C MET A 195 2.95 7.74 -14.48
N THR A 196 4.04 7.20 -15.01
CA THR A 196 4.96 6.32 -14.26
C THR A 196 6.37 6.91 -14.19
N LEU A 197 6.78 7.73 -15.17
CA LEU A 197 8.14 8.26 -15.25
C LEU A 197 8.22 9.75 -14.80
N PRO A 198 9.33 10.18 -14.15
CA PRO A 198 9.51 11.56 -13.68
C PRO A 198 9.44 12.61 -14.77
N GLU A 199 10.06 12.32 -15.91
CA GLU A 199 10.13 13.23 -17.05
C GLU A 199 8.74 13.55 -17.62
N GLU A 200 7.77 12.68 -17.41
CA GLU A 200 6.38 12.89 -17.82
C GLU A 200 5.63 13.82 -16.87
N ALA A 201 6.13 13.99 -15.65
CA ALA A 201 5.54 14.88 -14.65
C ALA A 201 5.97 16.35 -14.85
N LEU A 202 7.02 16.62 -15.63
CA LEU A 202 7.55 17.97 -15.89
C LEU A 202 6.52 19.02 -16.38
N PRO A 203 5.50 18.67 -17.19
CA PRO A 203 4.48 19.63 -17.61
C PRO A 203 3.48 20.02 -16.51
N PHE A 204 3.49 19.33 -15.37
CA PHE A 204 2.46 19.45 -14.33
C PHE A 204 3.00 20.09 -13.05
N ARG A 205 2.08 20.48 -12.17
CA ARG A 205 2.40 20.83 -10.79
C ARG A 205 2.64 19.55 -10.00
N VAL A 206 3.86 19.35 -9.51
CA VAL A 206 4.26 18.09 -8.86
C VAL A 206 4.58 18.33 -7.39
N ALA A 207 4.02 17.48 -6.52
CA ALA A 207 4.28 17.51 -5.10
C ALA A 207 5.71 17.07 -4.78
N MET A 208 6.38 17.88 -3.96
CA MET A 208 7.62 17.53 -3.28
C MET A 208 7.25 16.90 -1.93
N GLY A 209 7.79 15.73 -1.62
CA GLY A 209 7.58 15.13 -0.31
C GLY A 209 8.26 15.94 0.80
N HIS A 210 7.73 15.88 2.01
CA HIS A 210 8.34 16.50 3.20
C HIS A 210 8.54 15.47 4.31
N LEU A 211 9.64 15.63 5.03
CA LEU A 211 10.03 14.82 6.19
C LEU A 211 10.18 15.75 7.40
N ALA A 212 10.11 15.19 8.61
CA ALA A 212 10.38 15.95 9.82
C ALA A 212 11.87 16.36 9.88
N GLY A 213 12.13 17.66 10.04
CA GLY A 213 13.45 18.21 10.32
C GLY A 213 13.85 18.03 11.79
N GLU A 214 15.07 18.44 12.14
CA GLU A 214 15.60 18.34 13.51
C GLU A 214 14.76 19.11 14.54
N ASP A 215 14.12 20.20 14.11
CA ASP A 215 13.23 21.03 14.94
C ASP A 215 11.75 20.59 14.88
N GLY A 216 11.48 19.44 14.24
CA GLY A 216 10.14 18.89 14.04
C GLY A 216 9.35 19.54 12.90
N THR A 217 9.88 20.58 12.23
CA THR A 217 9.19 21.21 11.11
C THR A 217 9.23 20.34 9.86
N GLN A 218 8.19 20.40 9.03
CA GLN A 218 8.21 19.70 7.75
C GLN A 218 9.14 20.40 6.76
N VAL A 219 10.21 19.72 6.36
CA VAL A 219 11.18 20.19 5.36
C VAL A 219 11.10 19.33 4.10
N PRO A 220 11.32 19.90 2.89
CA PRO A 220 11.35 19.09 1.68
C PRO A 220 12.35 17.93 1.79
N ALA A 221 11.92 16.75 1.32
CA ALA A 221 12.75 15.57 1.27
C ALA A 221 14.03 15.82 0.46
N PRO A 222 15.17 15.18 0.81
CA PRO A 222 16.46 15.42 0.16
C PRO A 222 16.49 15.00 -1.32
N ALA A 223 15.56 14.13 -1.72
CA ALA A 223 15.34 13.74 -3.10
C ALA A 223 13.85 13.55 -3.37
N TRP A 224 13.42 13.82 -4.60
CA TRP A 224 12.02 13.69 -4.99
C TRP A 224 11.57 12.26 -5.19
N ASP A 225 12.41 11.46 -5.83
CA ASP A 225 12.17 10.05 -6.04
C ASP A 225 13.43 9.26 -5.70
N LEU A 226 13.28 8.28 -4.82
CA LEU A 226 14.32 7.34 -4.40
C LEU A 226 14.05 5.92 -4.90
N MET A 227 12.91 5.70 -5.56
CA MET A 227 12.49 4.39 -6.00
C MET A 227 13.05 4.12 -7.41
N PRO A 228 13.78 3.02 -7.64
CA PRO A 228 14.30 2.71 -8.97
C PRO A 228 13.15 2.48 -9.97
N ARG A 229 13.41 2.71 -11.28
CA ARG A 229 12.41 2.47 -12.35
C ARG A 229 11.83 1.06 -12.26
N ALA A 230 12.67 0.07 -11.99
CA ALA A 230 12.27 -1.34 -11.94
C ALA A 230 11.27 -1.68 -10.83
N ALA A 231 11.22 -0.90 -9.74
CA ALA A 231 10.22 -1.09 -8.69
C ALA A 231 8.84 -0.51 -9.08
N GLY A 232 8.71 0.05 -10.29
CA GLY A 232 7.51 0.73 -10.73
C GLY A 232 6.20 -0.04 -10.56
N PRO A 233 6.12 -1.30 -11.02
CA PRO A 233 4.94 -2.14 -10.86
C PRO A 233 4.41 -2.26 -9.43
N GLY A 234 5.30 -2.14 -8.43
CA GLY A 234 4.95 -2.23 -7.02
C GLY A 234 4.77 -0.88 -6.33
N ALA A 235 5.31 0.22 -6.86
CA ALA A 235 5.50 1.43 -6.05
C ALA A 235 5.43 2.78 -6.78
N ARG A 236 5.27 2.82 -8.11
CA ARG A 236 5.49 4.06 -8.88
C ARG A 236 4.42 4.35 -9.92
N VAL A 237 3.33 4.92 -9.46
CA VAL A 237 2.40 5.69 -10.30
C VAL A 237 2.32 7.09 -9.71
N LEU A 238 2.29 8.09 -10.58
CA LEU A 238 2.01 9.47 -10.23
C LEU A 238 0.64 9.83 -10.78
N ALA A 239 -0.19 10.48 -9.98
CA ALA A 239 -1.52 10.91 -10.42
C ALA A 239 -2.04 12.11 -9.64
N THR A 240 -3.12 12.71 -10.13
CA THR A 240 -4.00 13.58 -9.36
C THR A 240 -4.99 12.74 -8.53
N ALA A 241 -5.55 13.33 -7.47
CA ALA A 241 -6.60 12.65 -6.69
C ALA A 241 -7.82 12.35 -7.57
N GLY A 242 -8.17 13.27 -8.48
CA GLY A 242 -9.27 13.10 -9.43
C GLY A 242 -9.08 11.88 -10.34
N ASP A 243 -7.88 11.66 -10.89
CA ASP A 243 -7.61 10.51 -11.75
C ASP A 243 -7.64 9.18 -10.98
N VAL A 244 -7.17 9.17 -9.72
CA VAL A 244 -7.30 8.00 -8.84
C VAL A 244 -8.78 7.65 -8.60
N VAL A 245 -9.63 8.65 -8.37
CA VAL A 245 -11.09 8.44 -8.20
C VAL A 245 -11.76 8.04 -9.51
N ARG A 246 -11.34 8.56 -10.67
CA ARG A 246 -11.84 8.11 -11.98
C ARG A 246 -11.47 6.65 -12.26
N TYR A 247 -10.26 6.23 -11.89
CA TYR A 247 -9.87 4.81 -11.93
C TYR A 247 -10.77 3.97 -11.01
N ALA A 248 -11.02 4.41 -9.78
CA ALA A 248 -11.93 3.71 -8.87
C ALA A 248 -13.38 3.65 -9.41
N LYS A 249 -13.85 4.74 -10.04
CA LYS A 249 -15.15 4.80 -10.73
C LYS A 249 -15.24 3.75 -11.83
N ALA A 250 -14.18 3.54 -12.61
CA ALA A 250 -14.17 2.50 -13.63
C ALA A 250 -14.46 1.11 -13.04
N HIS A 251 -13.86 0.76 -11.89
CA HIS A 251 -14.16 -0.49 -11.18
C HIS A 251 -15.59 -0.55 -10.64
N LEU A 252 -16.14 0.57 -10.15
CA LEU A 252 -17.54 0.64 -9.75
C LEU A 252 -18.50 0.45 -10.94
N ASP A 253 -18.12 0.95 -12.11
CA ASP A 253 -18.88 0.83 -13.37
C ASP A 253 -18.59 -0.49 -14.12
N GLY A 254 -18.23 -1.55 -13.39
CA GLY A 254 -18.01 -2.89 -13.96
C GLY A 254 -16.75 -3.03 -14.81
N GLY A 255 -15.76 -2.14 -14.63
CA GLY A 255 -14.46 -2.18 -15.28
C GLY A 255 -14.20 -1.05 -16.28
N GLY A 256 -15.16 -0.14 -16.51
CA GLY A 256 -14.97 1.07 -17.31
C GLY A 256 -14.45 0.83 -18.74
N GLY A 257 -14.71 -0.35 -19.30
CA GLY A 257 -14.23 -0.76 -20.62
C GLY A 257 -12.79 -1.30 -20.67
N ILE A 258 -12.06 -1.30 -19.55
CA ILE A 258 -10.71 -1.89 -19.46
C ILE A 258 -10.70 -3.30 -18.88
N LEU A 259 -11.78 -3.72 -18.22
CA LEU A 259 -11.97 -5.04 -17.63
C LEU A 259 -13.45 -5.45 -17.78
N ARG A 260 -13.72 -6.76 -17.78
CA ARG A 260 -15.09 -7.27 -17.64
C ARG A 260 -15.61 -7.20 -16.20
N PRO A 261 -16.93 -7.06 -15.98
CA PRO A 261 -17.51 -7.01 -14.63
C PRO A 261 -17.20 -8.22 -13.76
N GLU A 262 -17.11 -9.42 -14.36
CA GLU A 262 -16.74 -10.65 -13.66
C GLU A 262 -15.28 -10.60 -13.19
N THR A 263 -14.39 -10.01 -14.01
CA THR A 263 -12.98 -9.82 -13.69
C THR A 263 -12.83 -8.85 -12.51
N VAL A 264 -13.55 -7.73 -12.52
CA VAL A 264 -13.58 -6.77 -11.39
C VAL A 264 -14.14 -7.42 -10.11
N THR A 265 -15.12 -8.31 -10.25
CA THR A 265 -15.65 -9.08 -9.11
C THR A 265 -14.61 -10.05 -8.56
N ALA A 266 -13.88 -10.76 -9.42
CA ALA A 266 -12.78 -11.64 -9.01
C ALA A 266 -11.67 -10.85 -8.29
N MET A 267 -11.32 -9.66 -8.77
CA MET A 267 -10.30 -8.82 -8.11
C MET A 267 -10.64 -8.43 -6.67
N ARG A 268 -11.94 -8.34 -6.36
CA ARG A 268 -12.46 -7.96 -5.03
C ARG A 268 -12.85 -9.18 -4.18
N ALA A 269 -12.75 -10.39 -4.73
CA ALA A 269 -12.97 -11.60 -3.96
C ALA A 269 -11.83 -11.76 -2.94
N ARG A 270 -12.17 -12.21 -1.73
CA ARG A 270 -11.18 -12.46 -0.68
C ARG A 270 -10.36 -13.69 -1.05
N GLU A 271 -9.07 -13.49 -1.33
CA GLU A 271 -8.10 -14.55 -1.59
C GLU A 271 -7.46 -15.04 -0.28
N THR A 272 -7.29 -14.14 0.70
CA THR A 272 -6.63 -14.46 1.97
C THR A 272 -7.05 -13.49 3.07
N ASP A 273 -6.99 -13.96 4.31
CA ASP A 273 -7.13 -13.12 5.50
C ASP A 273 -5.82 -12.38 5.78
N VAL A 274 -5.94 -11.20 6.40
CA VAL A 274 -4.81 -10.37 6.82
C VAL A 274 -4.80 -10.32 8.35
N PRO A 275 -3.77 -10.87 9.02
CA PRO A 275 -3.66 -10.78 10.48
C PRO A 275 -3.44 -9.35 10.98
N ASP A 276 -2.56 -8.58 10.31
CA ASP A 276 -2.30 -7.18 10.61
C ASP A 276 -3.34 -6.28 9.96
N LYS A 277 -4.48 -6.12 10.63
CA LYS A 277 -5.61 -5.36 10.08
C LYS A 277 -5.41 -3.86 10.04
N TRP A 278 -4.42 -3.35 10.76
CA TRP A 278 -4.33 -1.94 11.11
C TRP A 278 -3.37 -1.17 10.21
N THR A 279 -2.22 -1.75 9.85
CA THR A 279 -1.17 -1.04 9.10
C THR A 279 -1.68 -0.42 7.79
N VAL A 280 -2.58 -1.11 7.07
CA VAL A 280 -3.18 -0.63 5.82
C VAL A 280 -4.71 -0.75 5.80
N SER A 281 -5.34 -0.81 6.97
CA SER A 281 -6.81 -0.95 7.12
C SER A 281 -7.40 -2.12 6.31
N ALA A 282 -6.86 -3.33 6.45
CA ALA A 282 -7.23 -4.48 5.62
C ALA A 282 -7.62 -5.70 6.46
N ASP A 283 -8.86 -6.16 6.34
CA ASP A 283 -9.29 -7.45 6.92
C ASP A 283 -8.89 -8.64 6.05
N GLY A 284 -8.64 -8.41 4.77
CA GLY A 284 -8.26 -9.42 3.79
C GLY A 284 -7.61 -8.79 2.57
N TRP A 285 -7.16 -9.65 1.66
CA TRP A 285 -6.58 -9.25 0.39
C TRP A 285 -7.30 -9.95 -0.77
N GLY A 286 -7.53 -9.21 -1.85
CA GLY A 286 -8.03 -9.74 -3.12
C GLY A 286 -6.92 -9.92 -4.15
N LEU A 287 -7.23 -9.72 -5.42
CA LEU A 287 -6.22 -9.66 -6.47
C LEU A 287 -5.87 -8.19 -6.74
N GLY A 288 -4.88 -7.66 -6.02
CA GLY A 288 -4.50 -6.25 -6.11
C GLY A 288 -5.07 -5.34 -5.04
N TRP A 289 -6.21 -5.69 -4.44
CA TRP A 289 -6.95 -4.81 -3.53
C TRP A 289 -6.80 -5.23 -2.06
N THR A 290 -6.64 -4.25 -1.18
CA THR A 290 -7.00 -4.44 0.23
C THR A 290 -8.52 -4.54 0.32
N LEU A 291 -9.00 -5.40 1.21
CA LEU A 291 -10.42 -5.60 1.49
C LEU A 291 -10.67 -5.28 2.96
N TYR A 292 -11.69 -4.49 3.24
CA TYR A 292 -12.08 -4.14 4.61
C TYR A 292 -13.58 -4.32 4.81
N ASP A 293 -13.97 -4.51 6.06
CA ASP A 293 -15.36 -4.47 6.50
C ASP A 293 -15.48 -3.43 7.63
N TRP A 294 -16.16 -2.32 7.34
CA TRP A 294 -16.40 -1.26 8.31
C TRP A 294 -17.88 -1.21 8.62
N ASP A 295 -18.25 -1.56 9.86
CA ASP A 295 -19.64 -1.56 10.34
C ASP A 295 -20.57 -2.49 9.53
N GLY A 296 -20.05 -3.64 9.08
CA GLY A 296 -20.79 -4.60 8.25
C GLY A 296 -20.87 -4.20 6.77
N VAL A 297 -20.20 -3.12 6.37
CA VAL A 297 -20.17 -2.64 4.98
C VAL A 297 -18.83 -3.02 4.34
N PRO A 298 -18.83 -3.94 3.36
CA PRO A 298 -17.61 -4.34 2.69
C PRO A 298 -17.15 -3.24 1.73
N GLY A 299 -15.86 -2.94 1.79
CA GLY A 299 -15.18 -2.04 0.87
C GLY A 299 -13.81 -2.56 0.46
N HIS A 300 -13.20 -1.83 -0.46
CA HIS A 300 -11.85 -2.13 -0.93
C HIS A 300 -11.05 -0.85 -1.12
N GLY A 301 -9.74 -0.97 -1.23
CA GLY A 301 -8.87 0.20 -1.35
C GLY A 301 -7.40 -0.17 -1.44
N HIS A 302 -6.55 0.82 -1.29
CA HIS A 302 -5.12 0.61 -1.12
C HIS A 302 -4.47 1.88 -0.52
N ASP A 303 -3.43 1.69 0.27
CA ASP A 303 -2.61 2.77 0.81
C ASP A 303 -1.26 2.87 0.09
N GLY A 304 -0.70 4.06 0.04
CA GLY A 304 0.52 4.36 -0.68
C GLY A 304 1.43 5.24 0.13
N ALA A 305 2.72 4.93 0.11
CA ALA A 305 3.76 5.80 0.62
C ALA A 305 4.90 5.88 -0.38
N ALA A 306 5.40 7.09 -0.57
CA ALA A 306 6.68 7.40 -1.19
C ALA A 306 7.45 8.33 -0.23
N THR A 307 8.67 8.73 -0.58
CA THR A 307 9.49 9.60 0.28
C THR A 307 8.76 10.90 0.61
N GLY A 308 8.25 11.01 1.84
CA GLY A 308 7.51 12.18 2.33
C GLY A 308 6.18 12.43 1.61
N GLN A 309 5.58 11.44 0.96
CA GLN A 309 4.26 11.53 0.32
C GLN A 309 3.41 10.32 0.68
N TYR A 310 2.11 10.54 0.91
CA TYR A 310 1.17 9.49 1.30
C TYR A 310 -0.12 9.60 0.50
N ALA A 311 -0.68 8.45 0.13
CA ALA A 311 -1.89 8.33 -0.66
C ALA A 311 -2.82 7.30 -0.02
N PHE A 312 -4.11 7.62 0.01
CA PHE A 312 -5.14 6.74 0.57
C PHE A 312 -6.29 6.63 -0.41
N LEU A 313 -6.68 5.41 -0.77
CA LEU A 313 -7.83 5.14 -1.63
C LEU A 313 -8.81 4.23 -0.90
N ARG A 314 -10.08 4.64 -0.80
CA ARG A 314 -11.18 3.83 -0.27
C ARG A 314 -12.34 3.83 -1.25
N VAL A 315 -12.94 2.66 -1.46
CA VAL A 315 -14.06 2.44 -2.37
C VAL A 315 -15.12 1.60 -1.66
N VAL A 316 -16.37 2.06 -1.72
CA VAL A 316 -17.55 1.42 -1.13
C VAL A 316 -18.51 1.08 -2.26
N PRO A 317 -18.47 -0.16 -2.79
CA PRO A 317 -19.26 -0.55 -3.94
C PRO A 317 -20.77 -0.41 -3.76
N THR A 318 -21.28 -0.77 -2.58
CA THR A 318 -22.73 -0.75 -2.29
C THR A 318 -23.30 0.65 -2.34
N GLU A 319 -22.49 1.66 -2.03
CA GLU A 319 -22.89 3.07 -1.98
C GLU A 319 -22.48 3.86 -3.23
N GLY A 320 -21.72 3.25 -4.15
CA GLY A 320 -21.16 3.95 -5.31
C GLY A 320 -20.22 5.10 -4.93
N VAL A 321 -19.54 4.98 -3.79
CA VAL A 321 -18.63 6.02 -3.24
C VAL A 321 -17.19 5.58 -3.41
N ALA A 322 -16.33 6.52 -3.78
CA ALA A 322 -14.87 6.36 -3.75
C ALA A 322 -14.22 7.64 -3.24
N VAL A 323 -13.13 7.53 -2.49
CA VAL A 323 -12.39 8.68 -1.94
C VAL A 323 -10.90 8.45 -2.13
N ALA A 324 -10.20 9.45 -2.64
CA ALA A 324 -8.75 9.50 -2.70
C ALA A 324 -8.21 10.75 -1.99
N LEU A 325 -7.26 10.57 -1.09
CA LEU A 325 -6.56 11.64 -0.40
C LEU A 325 -5.06 11.50 -0.66
N LEU A 326 -4.44 12.52 -1.25
CA LEU A 326 -3.01 12.58 -1.54
C LEU A 326 -2.38 13.71 -0.73
N THR A 327 -1.23 13.45 -0.13
CA THR A 327 -0.57 14.35 0.84
C THR A 327 0.94 14.30 0.68
N ASN A 328 1.65 15.36 1.09
CA ASN A 328 3.10 15.47 0.92
C ASN A 328 3.88 15.76 2.23
N GLY A 329 3.48 15.14 3.34
CA GLY A 329 4.23 15.16 4.60
C GLY A 329 3.34 15.35 5.82
N GLY A 330 3.94 15.71 6.96
CA GLY A 330 3.23 15.90 8.22
C GLY A 330 2.56 14.62 8.73
N SER A 331 1.60 14.76 9.65
CA SER A 331 0.84 13.65 10.21
C SER A 331 -0.30 13.22 9.27
N SER A 332 0.06 12.81 8.06
CA SER A 332 -0.86 12.48 6.97
C SER A 332 -1.90 11.41 7.33
N ARG A 333 -1.53 10.42 8.15
CA ARG A 333 -2.46 9.37 8.61
C ARG A 333 -3.52 9.90 9.58
N LEU A 334 -3.18 10.86 10.45
CA LEU A 334 -4.15 11.51 11.33
C LEU A 334 -5.11 12.38 10.53
N LEU A 335 -4.60 13.13 9.53
CA LEU A 335 -5.44 13.86 8.59
C LEU A 335 -6.41 12.92 7.87
N TYR A 336 -5.91 11.81 7.32
CA TYR A 336 -6.74 10.76 6.71
C TYR A 336 -7.82 10.25 7.67
N ALA A 337 -7.42 9.87 8.89
CA ALA A 337 -8.33 9.26 9.86
C ALA A 337 -9.45 10.20 10.28
N ASP A 338 -9.16 11.48 10.51
CA ASP A 338 -10.17 12.48 10.89
C ASP A 338 -11.07 12.83 9.70
N LEU A 339 -10.47 13.15 8.55
CA LEU A 339 -11.20 13.62 7.38
C LEU A 339 -12.11 12.53 6.82
N LEU A 340 -11.59 11.32 6.62
CA LEU A 340 -12.37 10.24 6.03
C LEU A 340 -13.39 9.68 7.02
N ARG A 341 -13.17 9.76 8.34
CA ARG A 341 -14.21 9.37 9.31
C ARG A 341 -15.46 10.24 9.16
N GLU A 342 -15.28 11.56 9.05
CA GLU A 342 -16.38 12.49 8.83
C GLU A 342 -17.00 12.27 7.44
N LEU A 343 -16.16 12.20 6.39
CA LEU A 343 -16.61 12.13 4.99
C LEU A 343 -17.32 10.81 4.65
N MET A 344 -16.80 9.67 5.10
CA MET A 344 -17.41 8.37 4.85
C MET A 344 -18.73 8.21 5.62
N ALA A 345 -18.85 8.81 6.81
CA ALA A 345 -20.11 8.86 7.54
C ALA A 345 -21.16 9.68 6.79
N GLU A 346 -20.79 10.84 6.22
CA GLU A 346 -21.71 11.66 5.41
C GLU A 346 -22.10 10.99 4.09
N LEU A 347 -21.10 10.53 3.32
CA LEU A 347 -21.32 10.07 1.95
C LEU A 347 -21.85 8.64 1.88
N ALA A 348 -21.39 7.76 2.76
CA ALA A 348 -21.69 6.32 2.70
C ALA A 348 -22.45 5.81 3.93
N GLY A 349 -22.68 6.64 4.96
CA GLY A 349 -23.29 6.19 6.21
C GLY A 349 -22.44 5.19 6.99
N ILE A 350 -21.12 5.15 6.73
CA ILE A 350 -20.20 4.17 7.31
C ILE A 350 -19.46 4.76 8.51
N THR A 351 -19.41 3.98 9.59
CA THR A 351 -18.55 4.27 10.73
C THR A 351 -17.18 3.62 10.53
N MET A 352 -16.16 4.43 10.29
CA MET A 352 -14.76 3.93 10.26
C MET A 352 -14.33 3.41 11.64
N PRO A 353 -13.48 2.36 11.71
CA PRO A 353 -12.86 1.92 12.96
C PRO A 353 -12.14 3.06 13.68
N ALA A 354 -12.06 2.97 15.01
CA ALA A 354 -11.19 3.86 15.78
C ALA A 354 -9.72 3.65 15.38
N PRO A 355 -8.86 4.67 15.50
CA PRO A 355 -7.42 4.49 15.31
C PRO A 355 -6.88 3.39 16.23
N PHE A 356 -5.84 2.69 15.79
CA PHE A 356 -5.23 1.64 16.57
C PHE A 356 -4.58 2.20 17.84
N ALA A 357 -5.05 1.75 18.99
CA ALA A 357 -4.49 2.08 20.30
C ALA A 357 -4.86 0.99 21.31
N PRO A 358 -4.01 0.75 22.33
CA PRO A 358 -4.38 -0.09 23.46
C PRO A 358 -5.52 0.54 24.26
N ALA A 359 -6.29 -0.30 24.97
CA ALA A 359 -7.29 0.17 25.92
C ALA A 359 -6.62 0.93 27.08
N ALA A 360 -7.36 1.85 27.73
CA ALA A 360 -6.86 2.57 28.90
C ALA A 360 -6.42 1.65 30.04
N GLU A 361 -7.07 0.49 30.16
CA GLU A 361 -6.67 -0.62 31.03
C GLU A 361 -6.40 -1.86 30.15
N PRO A 362 -5.14 -2.08 29.74
CA PRO A 362 -4.76 -3.24 28.93
C PRO A 362 -5.02 -4.57 29.67
N PRO A 363 -5.43 -5.64 28.97
CA PRO A 363 -5.57 -6.96 29.58
C PRO A 363 -4.22 -7.52 30.03
N ALA A 364 -4.22 -8.33 31.10
CA ALA A 364 -3.05 -9.13 31.43
C ALA A 364 -2.95 -10.32 30.48
N VAL A 365 -1.83 -10.42 29.74
CA VAL A 365 -1.58 -11.47 28.74
C VAL A 365 -0.21 -12.08 28.99
N ASP A 366 -0.11 -13.42 28.92
CA ASP A 366 1.17 -14.13 28.94
C ASP A 366 1.86 -14.04 27.57
N ILE A 367 2.95 -13.28 27.49
CA ILE A 367 3.75 -13.15 26.26
C ILE A 367 4.64 -14.38 26.01
N THR A 368 4.86 -15.25 27.00
CA THR A 368 5.80 -16.39 26.94
C THR A 368 5.70 -17.21 25.66
N PRO A 369 4.50 -17.57 25.14
CA PRO A 369 4.38 -18.29 23.87
C PRO A 369 5.03 -17.57 22.66
N TRP A 370 5.11 -16.25 22.70
CA TRP A 370 5.63 -15.41 21.62
C TRP A 370 7.06 -14.92 21.86
N THR A 371 7.66 -15.21 23.01
CA THR A 371 9.08 -14.88 23.25
C THR A 371 10.01 -15.67 22.33
N GLY A 372 11.09 -15.04 21.85
CA GLY A 372 12.08 -15.65 20.97
C GLY A 372 12.52 -14.74 19.84
N THR A 373 13.24 -15.30 18.87
CA THR A 373 13.73 -14.57 17.70
C THR A 373 12.93 -14.94 16.47
N TYR A 374 12.51 -13.93 15.73
CA TYR A 374 11.84 -14.02 14.45
C TYR A 374 12.71 -13.35 13.40
N LYS A 375 12.77 -13.92 12.19
CA LYS A 375 13.61 -13.38 11.12
C LYS A 375 12.87 -13.38 9.79
N ARG A 376 13.06 -12.30 9.04
CA ARG A 376 12.77 -12.21 7.60
C ARG A 376 13.92 -11.49 6.91
N GLU A 377 13.88 -11.38 5.58
CA GLU A 377 14.94 -10.65 4.86
C GLU A 377 15.04 -9.22 5.39
N GLY A 378 16.27 -8.79 5.69
CA GLY A 378 16.57 -7.43 6.15
C GLY A 378 16.25 -7.14 7.62
N VAL A 379 15.57 -8.03 8.35
CA VAL A 379 15.06 -7.74 9.70
C VAL A 379 15.14 -8.93 10.65
N VAL A 380 15.63 -8.69 11.86
CA VAL A 380 15.50 -9.60 13.02
C VAL A 380 14.63 -8.94 14.08
N ILE A 381 13.60 -9.65 14.53
CA ILE A 381 12.70 -9.23 15.60
C ILE A 381 12.96 -10.13 16.81
N THR A 382 13.26 -9.53 17.96
CA THR A 382 13.45 -10.28 19.21
C THR A 382 12.37 -9.88 20.20
N ILE A 383 11.58 -10.86 20.64
CA ILE A 383 10.51 -10.70 21.64
C ILE A 383 10.98 -11.29 22.96
N GLY A 384 10.86 -10.51 24.03
CA GLY A 384 11.20 -10.95 25.38
C GLY A 384 10.49 -10.12 26.43
N GLU A 385 11.05 -10.14 27.64
CA GLU A 385 10.60 -9.30 28.75
C GLU A 385 11.76 -8.47 29.29
N ARG A 386 11.49 -7.22 29.65
CA ARG A 386 12.42 -6.34 30.35
C ARG A 386 11.73 -5.81 31.60
N ASN A 387 12.31 -6.08 32.78
CA ASN A 387 11.74 -5.69 34.07
C ASN A 387 10.28 -6.15 34.28
N GLY A 388 9.89 -7.28 33.70
CA GLY A 388 8.53 -7.82 33.78
C GLY A 388 7.54 -7.24 32.78
N THR A 389 7.99 -6.40 31.84
CA THR A 389 7.17 -5.86 30.75
C THR A 389 7.56 -6.50 29.42
N PRO A 390 6.59 -6.97 28.61
CA PRO A 390 6.84 -7.44 27.25
C PRO A 390 7.56 -6.39 26.40
N HIS A 391 8.59 -6.81 25.68
CA HIS A 391 9.48 -5.91 24.95
C HIS A 391 9.88 -6.49 23.61
N LEU A 392 10.05 -5.62 22.62
CA LEU A 392 10.46 -5.93 21.25
C LEU A 392 11.71 -5.15 20.85
N THR A 393 12.70 -5.85 20.29
CA THR A 393 13.80 -5.24 19.53
C THR A 393 13.62 -5.53 18.05
N TYR A 394 13.63 -4.49 17.22
CA TYR A 394 13.54 -4.57 15.75
C TYR A 394 14.87 -4.12 15.16
N ALA A 395 15.68 -5.07 14.70
CA ALA A 395 17.02 -4.81 14.19
C ALA A 395 17.07 -4.93 12.66
N PHE A 396 17.68 -3.95 12.01
CA PHE A 396 17.91 -3.95 10.58
C PHE A 396 19.21 -4.69 10.26
N VAL A 397 19.10 -5.79 9.52
CA VAL A 397 20.21 -6.72 9.22
C VAL A 397 20.37 -6.91 7.71
N ASP A 398 21.32 -7.75 7.31
CA ASP A 398 21.56 -8.13 5.92
C ASP A 398 21.71 -6.89 5.01
N GLY A 399 20.93 -6.77 3.93
CA GLY A 399 20.98 -5.60 3.03
C GLY A 399 20.47 -4.29 3.63
N MET A 400 19.86 -4.31 4.82
CA MET A 400 19.25 -3.15 5.48
C MET A 400 20.10 -2.55 6.60
N VAL A 401 21.31 -3.07 6.85
CA VAL A 401 22.21 -2.51 7.88
C VAL A 401 22.45 -1.02 7.65
N GLY A 402 22.26 -0.21 8.70
CA GLY A 402 22.44 1.24 8.66
C GLY A 402 21.25 2.02 8.09
N TYR A 403 20.14 1.35 7.74
CA TYR A 403 18.90 2.02 7.34
C TYR A 403 18.33 2.89 8.48
N SER A 404 18.33 2.36 9.69
CA SER A 404 17.93 3.04 10.93
C SER A 404 18.64 2.36 12.11
N PRO A 405 18.83 3.04 13.26
CA PRO A 405 19.10 2.36 14.52
C PRO A 405 18.03 1.31 14.83
N ASP A 406 18.42 0.30 15.60
CA ASP A 406 17.50 -0.69 16.14
C ASP A 406 16.39 -0.01 16.93
N LEU A 407 15.16 -0.48 16.73
CA LEU A 407 13.99 0.06 17.40
C LEU A 407 13.67 -0.78 18.62
N GLU A 408 13.39 -0.09 19.71
CA GLU A 408 13.18 -0.67 21.03
C GLU A 408 11.79 -0.29 21.50
N MET A 409 10.88 -1.26 21.55
CA MET A 409 9.47 -1.01 21.80
C MET A 409 8.94 -1.79 23.00
N GLU A 410 8.29 -1.07 23.90
CA GLU A 410 7.44 -1.68 24.92
C GLU A 410 6.17 -2.21 24.24
N LEU A 411 5.79 -3.46 24.54
CA LEU A 411 4.60 -4.08 23.98
C LEU A 411 3.44 -4.03 24.97
N VAL A 412 2.40 -3.28 24.61
CA VAL A 412 1.16 -3.18 25.39
C VAL A 412 0.12 -4.16 24.80
N PRO A 413 -0.41 -5.12 25.57
CA PRO A 413 -1.34 -6.11 25.05
C PRO A 413 -2.69 -5.51 24.67
N LEU A 414 -3.25 -5.98 23.56
CA LEU A 414 -4.66 -5.79 23.18
C LEU A 414 -5.42 -7.11 23.24
N SER A 415 -4.75 -8.22 22.93
CA SER A 415 -5.27 -9.59 23.02
C SER A 415 -4.12 -10.58 23.23
N GLU A 416 -4.41 -11.88 23.27
CA GLU A 416 -3.38 -12.94 23.32
C GLU A 416 -2.40 -12.93 22.14
N THR A 417 -2.77 -12.27 21.03
CA THR A 417 -2.00 -12.29 19.77
C THR A 417 -1.74 -10.90 19.21
N VAL A 418 -2.25 -9.83 19.81
CA VAL A 418 -2.11 -8.46 19.29
C VAL A 418 -1.56 -7.57 20.38
N PHE A 419 -0.50 -6.86 20.06
CA PHE A 419 0.18 -5.92 20.93
C PHE A 419 0.39 -4.59 20.21
N ALA A 420 0.38 -3.50 20.96
CA ALA A 420 0.78 -2.18 20.49
C ALA A 420 2.21 -1.89 20.95
N GLY A 421 3.12 -1.72 20.01
CA GLY A 421 4.49 -1.28 20.27
C GLY A 421 4.55 0.23 20.48
N ALA A 422 4.98 0.67 21.66
CA ALA A 422 5.26 2.07 21.97
C ALA A 422 6.72 2.41 21.65
N GLY A 423 6.99 3.64 21.20
CA GLY A 423 8.36 4.16 21.08
C GLY A 423 9.11 3.75 19.81
N GLY A 424 8.41 3.40 18.73
CA GLY A 424 8.99 3.02 17.43
C GLY A 424 9.80 4.11 16.71
N GLY A 425 9.95 5.30 17.31
CA GLY A 425 10.74 6.41 16.77
C GLY A 425 10.13 7.08 15.54
N ALA A 426 10.83 8.08 14.98
CA ALA A 426 10.37 8.86 13.82
C ALA A 426 10.14 8.03 12.55
N SER A 427 10.68 6.81 12.48
CA SER A 427 10.48 5.87 11.38
C SER A 427 9.04 5.35 11.28
N PHE A 428 8.26 5.46 12.37
CA PHE A 428 6.86 5.09 12.41
C PHE A 428 6.06 6.26 12.98
N ALA A 429 5.41 7.03 12.11
CA ALA A 429 4.75 8.30 12.41
C ALA A 429 3.48 8.21 13.29
N GLU A 430 3.28 7.10 14.01
CA GLU A 430 2.13 6.83 14.87
C GLU A 430 2.57 6.52 16.29
N ASP A 431 1.72 6.85 17.27
CA ASP A 431 1.99 6.59 18.70
C ASP A 431 2.13 5.09 19.01
N TRP A 432 1.50 4.23 18.20
CA TRP A 432 1.43 2.79 18.41
C TRP A 432 1.66 2.00 17.11
N MET A 433 2.58 1.04 17.14
CA MET A 433 2.80 0.09 16.06
C MET A 433 2.04 -1.22 16.32
N PRO A 434 1.19 -1.70 15.41
CA PRO A 434 0.64 -3.05 15.51
C PRO A 434 1.74 -4.12 15.45
N VAL A 435 1.77 -4.99 16.45
CA VAL A 435 2.58 -6.20 16.49
C VAL A 435 1.64 -7.38 16.65
N VAL A 436 1.52 -8.20 15.59
CA VAL A 436 0.53 -9.27 15.54
C VAL A 436 1.22 -10.61 15.45
N PHE A 437 0.85 -11.53 16.33
CA PHE A 437 1.34 -12.90 16.33
C PHE A 437 0.33 -13.85 15.70
N ALA A 438 0.83 -14.79 14.92
CA ALA A 438 0.00 -15.85 14.35
C ALA A 438 0.80 -17.15 14.24
N THR A 439 0.10 -18.21 13.86
CA THR A 439 0.71 -19.49 13.51
C THR A 439 0.43 -19.75 12.03
N LEU A 440 1.47 -20.01 11.26
CA LEU A 440 1.38 -20.34 9.84
C LEU A 440 0.68 -21.68 9.64
N SER A 441 0.25 -21.96 8.41
CA SER A 441 -0.45 -23.20 8.08
C SER A 441 0.40 -24.47 8.30
N ASP A 442 1.73 -24.34 8.35
CA ASP A 442 2.67 -25.40 8.67
C ASP A 442 2.96 -25.57 10.18
N GLY A 443 2.33 -24.74 11.03
CA GLY A 443 2.53 -24.74 12.49
C GLY A 443 3.61 -23.79 12.99
N THR A 444 4.33 -23.08 12.10
CA THR A 444 5.39 -22.14 12.49
C THR A 444 4.79 -20.89 13.14
N ARG A 445 5.29 -20.50 14.32
CA ARG A 445 4.91 -19.20 14.92
C ARG A 445 5.49 -18.06 14.09
N CYS A 446 4.75 -16.97 13.97
CA CYS A 446 5.10 -15.83 13.13
C CYS A 446 4.75 -14.52 13.83
N ALA A 447 5.56 -13.49 13.59
CA ALA A 447 5.28 -12.12 13.97
C ALA A 447 5.04 -11.28 12.71
N TYR A 448 3.98 -10.47 12.72
CA TYR A 448 3.61 -9.53 11.68
C TYR A 448 3.84 -8.11 12.17
N ILE A 449 4.64 -7.37 11.41
CA ILE A 449 4.86 -5.92 11.60
C ILE A 449 4.91 -5.29 10.22
N GLY A 450 4.03 -4.32 9.98
CA GLY A 450 3.96 -3.62 8.70
C GLY A 450 3.51 -4.54 7.56
N MET A 451 2.47 -5.36 7.77
CA MET A 451 1.94 -6.32 6.78
C MET A 451 2.89 -7.45 6.35
N ARG A 452 3.97 -7.68 7.09
CA ARG A 452 5.01 -8.65 6.71
C ARG A 452 5.25 -9.70 7.77
N ALA A 453 5.23 -10.94 7.33
CA ALA A 453 5.45 -12.12 8.14
C ALA A 453 6.94 -12.32 8.42
N ALA A 454 7.29 -12.51 9.68
CA ALA A 454 8.60 -12.97 10.13
C ALA A 454 8.41 -14.29 10.90
N PRO A 455 8.77 -15.44 10.31
CA PRO A 455 8.73 -16.73 11.01
C PRO A 455 9.69 -16.77 12.20
N LYS A 456 9.31 -17.51 13.23
CA LYS A 456 10.14 -17.75 14.41
C LYS A 456 11.30 -18.68 14.05
N VAL A 457 12.51 -18.32 14.47
CA VAL A 457 13.75 -19.05 14.19
C VAL A 457 14.47 -19.54 15.45
N ALA A 458 14.18 -18.97 16.62
CA ALA A 458 14.73 -19.41 17.91
C ALA A 458 13.75 -19.18 19.06
#